data_AF-A0A7Y7CRN0-F1
#
_entry.id   AF-A0A7Y7CRN0-F1
#
_cell.length_a   1.000
_cell.length_b   1.000
_cell.length_c   1.000
_cell.angle_alpha   90.00
_cell.angle_beta   90.00
_cell.angle_gamma   90.00
#
_symmetry.space_group_name_H-M   'P 1'
#
loop_
_entity.id
_entity.type
_entity.pdbx_description
1 polymer ?
#
loop_
_entity_poly.entity_id
_entity_poly.type
_entity_poly.pdbx_seq_one_letter_code
_entity_poly.pdbx_strand_id
1 'polypeptide(L)' 'MSANKPHPKFVEAMSKLSAMSEEERLSEENRDLFEQAMAYAPLDIQPQLIAIRKKYEQPLH' A
#
# COMPACT_ATOMS: atom_id res chain seq x y z
N MET A 1 9.80 -19.22 -15.77
CA MET A 1 9.47 -17.79 -15.49
C MET A 1 8.00 -17.76 -15.09
N SER A 2 7.69 -18.18 -13.87
CA SER A 2 6.30 -18.27 -13.43
C SER A 2 5.78 -16.86 -13.20
N ALA A 3 4.77 -16.47 -13.97
CA ALA A 3 4.10 -15.19 -13.86
C ALA A 3 3.45 -15.07 -12.48
N ASN A 4 4.18 -14.53 -11.51
CA ASN A 4 3.65 -14.09 -10.22
C ASN A 4 2.81 -12.83 -10.48
N LYS A 5 1.60 -13.04 -11.01
CA LYS A 5 0.61 -11.97 -11.08
C LYS A 5 0.32 -11.53 -9.65
N PRO A 6 0.37 -10.22 -9.35
CA PRO A 6 0.01 -9.73 -8.04
C PRO A 6 -1.41 -10.16 -7.68
N HIS A 7 -1.67 -10.40 -6.40
CA HIS A 7 -2.99 -10.85 -5.95
C HIS A 7 -4.07 -9.82 -6.37
N PRO A 8 -5.27 -10.23 -6.84
CA PRO A 8 -6.28 -9.30 -7.35
C PRO A 8 -6.64 -8.19 -6.35
N LYS A 9 -6.75 -8.53 -5.05
CA LYS A 9 -7.00 -7.54 -3.99
C LYS A 9 -5.88 -6.50 -3.85
N PHE A 10 -4.64 -6.90 -4.07
CA PHE A 10 -3.51 -5.96 -4.07
C PHE A 10 -3.60 -5.01 -5.27
N VAL A 11 -3.91 -5.53 -6.46
CA VAL A 11 -4.08 -4.70 -7.67
C VAL A 11 -5.22 -3.71 -7.48
N GLU A 12 -6.34 -4.15 -6.93
CA GLU A 12 -7.49 -3.29 -6.66
C GLU A 12 -7.19 -2.21 -5.63
N ALA A 13 -6.56 -2.59 -4.50
CA ALA A 13 -6.16 -1.65 -3.47
C ALA A 13 -5.15 -0.62 -4.02
N MET A 14 -4.11 -1.08 -4.73
CA MET A 14 -3.14 -0.19 -5.36
C MET A 14 -3.75 0.72 -6.42
N SER A 15 -4.72 0.25 -7.19
CA SER A 15 -5.43 1.09 -8.16
C SER A 15 -6.17 2.23 -7.47
N LYS A 16 -6.89 1.93 -6.36
CA LYS A 16 -7.60 2.95 -5.57
C LYS A 16 -6.65 3.91 -4.90
N LEU A 17 -5.61 3.38 -4.24
CA LEU A 17 -4.56 4.18 -3.61
C LEU A 17 -3.90 5.09 -4.67
N SER A 18 -3.56 4.59 -5.86
CA SER A 18 -2.90 5.37 -6.92
C SER A 18 -3.72 6.56 -7.44
N ALA A 19 -5.05 6.47 -7.34
CA ALA A 19 -5.97 7.55 -7.72
C ALA A 19 -6.14 8.61 -6.62
N MET A 20 -5.72 8.32 -5.39
CA MET A 20 -5.77 9.22 -4.24
C MET A 20 -4.49 10.06 -4.15
N SER A 21 -4.62 11.28 -3.63
CA SER A 21 -3.47 12.10 -3.22
C SER A 21 -2.69 11.43 -2.07
N GLU A 22 -1.46 11.88 -1.82
CA GLU A 22 -0.67 11.35 -0.71
C GLU A 22 -1.42 11.51 0.62
N GLU A 23 -2.01 12.67 0.90
CA GLU A 23 -2.78 12.89 2.13
C GLU A 23 -4.00 11.96 2.25
N GLU A 24 -4.76 11.77 1.17
CA GLU A 24 -5.94 10.89 1.16
C GLU A 24 -5.58 9.42 1.30
N ARG A 25 -4.51 8.98 0.63
CA ARG A 25 -4.02 7.59 0.73
C ARG A 25 -3.63 7.22 2.16
N LEU A 26 -3.40 8.24 2.99
CA LEU A 26 -2.86 8.17 4.34
C LEU A 26 -3.83 8.63 5.41
N SER A 27 -5.07 8.92 5.01
CA SER A 27 -6.15 9.15 5.97
C SER A 27 -6.49 7.84 6.70
N GLU A 28 -7.01 7.97 7.93
CA GLU A 28 -7.53 6.80 8.66
C GLU A 28 -8.64 6.09 7.88
N GLU A 29 -9.42 6.83 7.09
CA GLU A 29 -10.49 6.30 6.24
C GLU A 29 -9.96 5.34 5.15
N ASN A 30 -8.74 5.56 4.66
CA ASN A 30 -8.10 4.73 3.63
C ASN A 30 -7.02 3.78 4.19
N ARG A 31 -6.83 3.77 5.50
CA ARG A 31 -5.88 2.87 6.18
C ARG A 31 -6.17 1.41 5.89
N ASP A 32 -7.44 1.01 5.89
CA ASP A 32 -7.84 -0.37 5.59
C ASP A 32 -7.47 -0.79 4.16
N LEU A 33 -7.55 0.12 3.19
CA LEU A 33 -7.12 -0.11 1.81
C LEU A 33 -5.59 -0.32 1.75
N PHE A 34 -4.85 0.46 2.52
CA PHE A 34 -3.40 0.35 2.61
C PHE A 34 -2.97 -0.96 3.30
N GLU A 35 -3.64 -1.36 4.38
CA GLU A 35 -3.40 -2.63 5.06
C GLU A 35 -3.73 -3.83 4.17
N GLN A 36 -4.80 -3.76 3.39
CA GLN A 36 -5.11 -4.78 2.37
C GLN A 36 -4.02 -4.84 1.30
N ALA A 37 -3.52 -3.69 0.82
CA ALA A 37 -2.40 -3.68 -0.13
C ALA A 37 -1.17 -4.36 0.49
N MET A 38 -0.80 -4.02 1.72
CA MET A 38 0.33 -4.67 2.40
C MET A 38 0.15 -6.17 2.60
N ALA A 39 -1.04 -6.63 3.01
CA ALA A 39 -1.32 -8.03 3.29
C ALA A 39 -1.19 -8.93 2.04
N TYR A 40 -1.51 -8.38 0.87
CA TYR A 40 -1.52 -9.10 -0.40
C TYR A 40 -0.37 -8.70 -1.34
N ALA A 41 0.57 -7.87 -0.86
CA ALA A 41 1.68 -7.38 -1.64
C ALA A 41 2.70 -8.49 -1.96
N PRO A 42 3.20 -8.56 -3.21
CA PRO A 42 4.36 -9.36 -3.56
C PRO A 42 5.58 -9.01 -2.69
N LEU A 43 6.43 -9.99 -2.39
CA LEU A 43 7.64 -9.83 -1.55
C LEU A 43 8.58 -8.73 -2.06
N ASP A 44 8.59 -8.52 -3.36
CA ASP A 44 9.33 -7.52 -4.12
C ASP A 44 8.77 -6.09 -3.97
N ILE A 45 7.49 -5.94 -3.60
CA ILE A 45 6.82 -4.65 -3.40
C ILE A 45 6.69 -4.29 -1.91
N GLN A 46 6.61 -5.28 -1.02
CA GLN A 46 6.51 -5.06 0.43
C GLN A 46 7.52 -4.04 1.00
N PRO A 47 8.82 -4.03 0.62
CA PRO A 47 9.76 -3.04 1.12
C PRO A 47 9.36 -1.58 0.81
N GLN A 48 8.74 -1.35 -0.35
CA GLN A 48 8.30 -0.02 -0.76
C GLN A 48 7.11 0.44 0.08
N LEU A 49 6.14 -0.45 0.32
CA LEU A 49 4.98 -0.18 1.18
C LEU A 49 5.40 0.05 2.64
N ILE A 50 6.40 -0.68 3.13
CA ILE A 50 6.95 -0.47 4.48
C ILE A 50 7.65 0.88 4.59
N ALA A 51 8.41 1.31 3.57
CA ALA A 51 9.07 2.62 3.59
C ALA A 51 8.05 3.76 3.62
N ILE A 52 7.00 3.62 2.82
CA ILE A 52 5.80 4.44 2.82
C ILE A 52 5.19 4.46 4.24
N ARG A 53 4.88 3.29 4.84
CA ARG A 53 4.39 3.17 6.23
C ARG A 53 5.28 3.84 7.27
N LYS A 54 6.60 3.68 7.19
CA LYS A 54 7.55 4.25 8.14
C LYS A 54 7.61 5.77 8.10
N LYS A 55 7.37 6.38 6.93
CA LYS A 55 7.20 7.84 6.85
C LYS A 55 5.96 8.32 7.61
N TYR A 56 4.98 7.45 7.84
CA TYR A 56 3.73 7.74 8.59
C TYR A 56 3.86 7.51 10.08
N GLU A 57 4.64 6.51 10.49
CA GLU A 57 4.90 6.22 11.90
C GLU A 57 5.93 7.16 12.54
N GLN A 58 6.64 7.97 11.75
CA GLN A 58 7.40 9.09 12.30
C GLN A 58 6.41 10.23 12.58
N PRO A 59 6.09 10.53 13.86
CA PRO A 59 5.52 11.82 14.16
C PRO A 59 6.55 12.86 13.69
N LEU A 60 6.11 13.92 13.02
CA LEU A 60 6.92 15.11 12.83
C LEU A 60 7.52 15.48 14.20
N HIS A 61 8.80 15.16 14.39
CA HIS A 61 9.59 15.56 15.55
C HIS A 61 10.25 16.91 15.27
#